data_AF-A0A967K8G7-F1
#
_entry.id   AF-A0A967K8G7-F1
#
_cell.length_a   1.000
_cell.length_b   1.000
_cell.length_c   1.000
_cell.angle_alpha   90.00
_cell.angle_beta   90.00
_cell.angle_gamma   90.00
#
_symmetry.space_group_name_H-M   'P 1'
#
loop_
_entity.id
_entity.type
_entity.pdbx_description
1 polymer ?
#
loop_
_entity_poly.entity_id
_entity_poly.type
_entity_poly.pdbx_seq_one_letter_code
_entity_poly.pdbx_strand_id
1 'polypeptide(L)' 'MRPATEVGGDYYDYSISDSGEISIAIGDATNHGMKAGMMVSIMKSLFISHIDRMEITDFLN' A
#
# COMPACT_ATOMS: atom_id res chain seq x y z
N MET A 1 -25.87 5.47 -3.30
CA MET A 1 -24.54 4.93 -3.66
C MET A 1 -24.56 3.44 -3.34
N ARG A 2 -24.25 2.55 -4.28
CA ARG A 2 -24.12 1.11 -4.01
C ARG A 2 -22.64 0.78 -4.06
N PRO A 3 -22.02 0.29 -2.97
CA PRO A 3 -20.60 -0.10 -3.00
C PRO A 3 -20.40 -1.27 -3.95
N ALA A 4 -19.17 -1.44 -4.43
CA ALA A 4 -18.80 -2.63 -5.19
C ALA A 4 -19.00 -3.89 -4.33
N THR A 5 -19.40 -5.00 -4.96
CA THR A 5 -19.56 -6.29 -4.30
C THR A 5 -18.24 -7.02 -4.06
N GLU A 6 -17.15 -6.50 -4.62
CA GLU A 6 -15.82 -7.09 -4.55
C GLU A 6 -14.79 -6.03 -4.16
N VAL A 7 -13.68 -6.50 -3.59
CA VAL A 7 -12.54 -5.67 -3.20
C VAL A 7 -11.78 -5.27 -4.46
N GLY A 8 -11.49 -3.97 -4.60
CA GLY A 8 -10.65 -3.44 -5.67
C GLY A 8 -9.17 -3.80 -5.48
N GLY A 9 -8.40 -3.71 -6.57
CA GLY A 9 -6.95 -3.90 -6.54
C GLY A 9 -6.14 -2.66 -6.22
N ASP A 10 -6.76 -1.48 -6.29
CA ASP A 10 -6.10 -0.21 -6.05
C ASP A 10 -5.69 -0.06 -4.57
N TYR A 11 -4.47 0.44 -4.37
CA TYR A 11 -3.88 0.67 -3.05
C TYR A 11 -3.17 2.02 -3.03
N TYR A 12 -3.37 2.75 -1.94
CA TYR A 12 -2.56 3.92 -1.61
C TYR A 12 -2.29 3.95 -0.10
N ASP A 13 -1.11 4.44 0.29
CA ASP A 13 -0.74 4.69 1.68
C ASP A 13 0.34 5.78 1.75
N TYR A 14 0.53 6.38 2.91
CA TYR A 14 1.52 7.45 3.10
C TYR A 14 2.10 7.46 4.51
N SER A 15 3.32 7.99 4.62
CA SER A 15 3.94 8.30 5.90
C SER A 15 4.61 9.66 5.86
N ILE A 16 4.78 10.24 7.05
CA ILE A 16 5.49 11.49 7.25
C ILE A 16 6.57 11.19 8.29
N SER A 17 7.84 11.37 7.91
CA SER A 17 8.96 11.18 8.83
C SER A 17 9.08 12.36 9.80
N ASP A 18 9.85 12.17 10.88
CA ASP A 18 10.13 13.23 11.85
C ASP A 18 10.89 14.43 11.23
N SER A 19 11.58 14.23 10.11
CA SER A 19 12.23 15.30 9.34
C SER A 19 11.28 16.07 8.43
N GLY A 20 10.01 15.65 8.35
CA GLY A 20 8.97 16.24 7.50
C GLY A 20 8.97 15.71 6.06
N GLU A 21 9.72 14.64 5.77
CA GLU A 21 9.66 13.97 4.47
C GLU A 21 8.37 13.16 4.33
N ILE A 22 7.75 13.20 3.15
CA ILE A 22 6.51 12.49 2.86
C ILE A 22 6.79 11.38 1.86
N SER A 23 6.53 10.14 2.29
CA SER A 23 6.53 8.97 1.41
C SER A 23 5.10 8.62 1.02
N ILE A 24 4.86 8.43 -0.28
CA ILE A 24 3.55 8.03 -0.80
C ILE A 24 3.72 6.75 -1.61
N ALA A 25 3.00 5.69 -1.22
CA ALA A 25 2.92 4.45 -1.95
C ALA A 25 1.60 4.39 -2.72
N ILE A 26 1.66 4.11 -4.02
CA ILE A 26 0.49 3.90 -4.89
C ILE A 26 0.73 2.63 -5.69
N GLY A 27 -0.27 1.74 -5.73
CA GLY A 27 -0.19 0.50 -6.49
C GLY A 27 -1.55 0.04 -7.00
N ASP A 28 -1.54 -0.70 -8.10
CA ASP A 28 -2.71 -1.37 -8.67
C ASP A 28 -2.42 -2.87 -8.73
N ALA A 29 -3.16 -3.65 -7.96
CA ALA A 29 -3.16 -5.10 -8.05
C ALA A 29 -4.09 -5.53 -9.18
N THR A 30 -3.54 -6.08 -10.26
CA THR A 30 -4.31 -6.53 -11.43
C THR A 30 -5.57 -7.32 -11.05
N ASN A 31 -6.70 -6.93 -11.66
CA ASN A 31 -8.03 -7.54 -11.47
C ASN A 31 -8.69 -7.17 -10.13
N HIS A 32 -9.76 -7.85 -9.74
CA HIS A 32 -10.52 -7.58 -8.51
C HIS A 32 -10.82 -8.87 -7.73
N GLY A 33 -11.44 -8.70 -6.56
CA GLY A 33 -11.85 -9.80 -5.69
C GLY A 33 -10.73 -10.26 -4.75
N MET A 34 -10.86 -11.49 -4.23
CA MET A 34 -10.05 -11.98 -3.10
C MET A 34 -8.53 -11.95 -3.36
N LYS A 35 -8.09 -12.26 -4.59
CA LYS A 35 -6.65 -12.28 -4.92
C LYS A 35 -6.04 -10.87 -4.89
N ALA A 36 -6.73 -9.90 -5.50
CA ALA A 36 -6.33 -8.50 -5.48
C ALA A 36 -6.33 -7.96 -4.03
N GLY A 37 -7.40 -8.25 -3.27
CA GLY A 37 -7.49 -7.86 -1.86
C GLY A 37 -6.40 -8.45 -0.96
N MET A 38 -6.00 -9.71 -1.19
CA MET A 38 -4.87 -10.33 -0.48
C MET A 38 -3.55 -9.64 -0.83
N MET A 39 -3.30 -9.35 -2.10
CA MET A 39 -2.09 -8.65 -2.55
C MET A 39 -1.97 -7.25 -1.91
N VAL A 40 -3.07 -6.49 -1.95
CA VAL A 40 -3.15 -5.17 -1.30
C VAL A 40 -2.90 -5.27 0.21
N SER A 41 -3.46 -6.30 0.87
CA SER A 41 -3.26 -6.50 2.31
C SER A 41 -1.81 -6.83 2.67
N ILE A 42 -1.13 -7.64 1.85
CA ILE A 42 0.28 -7.95 2.01
C ILE A 42 1.12 -6.69 1.83
N MET A 43 0.89 -5.93 0.76
CA MET A 43 1.61 -4.68 0.50
C MET A 43 1.43 -3.67 1.63
N LYS A 44 0.20 -3.53 2.15
CA LYS A 44 -0.06 -2.68 3.31
C LYS A 44 0.72 -3.11 4.55
N SER A 45 0.74 -4.41 4.82
CA SER A 45 1.44 -4.97 5.98
C SER A 45 2.94 -4.75 5.87
N LEU A 46 3.51 -4.94 4.68
CA LEU A 46 4.93 -4.70 4.41
C LEU A 46 5.28 -3.22 4.56
N PHE A 47 4.49 -2.33 3.97
CA PHE A 47 4.70 -0.89 4.05
C PHE A 47 4.72 -0.42 5.50
N ILE A 48 3.66 -0.69 6.27
CA ILE A 48 3.56 -0.27 7.68
C ILE A 48 4.67 -0.89 8.54
N SER A 49 5.08 -2.12 8.26
CA SER A 49 6.14 -2.78 9.05
C SER A 49 7.53 -2.19 8.82
N HIS A 50 7.77 -1.52 7.70
CA HIS A 50 9.11 -1.09 7.28
C HIS A 50 9.27 0.42 7.19
N ILE A 51 8.17 1.18 7.19
CA ILE A 51 8.19 2.62 6.91
C ILE A 51 8.99 3.45 7.94
N ASP A 52 9.12 2.95 9.18
CA ASP A 52 9.92 3.58 10.23
C ASP A 52 11.34 2.99 10.33
N ARG A 53 11.68 1.98 9.50
CA ARG A 53 12.90 1.19 9.62
C ARG A 53 13.83 1.33 8.41
N MET A 54 13.31 1.71 7.25
CA MET A 54 14.05 1.77 5.99
C MET A 54 13.57 2.95 5.16
N GLU A 55 14.48 3.51 4.36
CA GLU A 55 14.13 4.49 3.34
C GLU A 55 13.25 3.86 2.26
N ILE A 56 12.37 4.66 1.65
CA ILE A 56 11.45 4.16 0.60
C ILE A 56 12.21 3.57 -0.60
N THR A 57 13.40 4.10 -0.90
CA THR A 57 14.26 3.57 -1.95
C THR A 57 14.77 2.17 -1.63
N ASP A 58 15.09 1.90 -0.37
CA ASP A 58 15.53 0.57 0.09
C ASP A 58 14.37 -0.42 0.18
N PHE A 59 13.16 0.06 0.47
CA PHE A 59 11.95 -0.75 0.48
C PHE A 59 11.59 -1.30 -0.92
N LEU A 60 11.93 -0.58 -1.99
CA LEU A 60 11.56 -0.93 -3.37
C LEU A 60 12.65 -1.68 -4.16
N ASN A 61 13.87 -1.78 -3.64
CA ASN A 61 14.97 -2.54 -4.24
C ASN A 61 14.96 -4.01 -3.81
#